data_AF-A0A1S0TEN4-F1
#
_entry.id   AF-A0A1S0TEN4-F1
#
_cell.length_a   1.000
_cell.length_b   1.000
_cell.length_c   1.000
_cell.angle_alpha   90.00
_cell.angle_beta   90.00
_cell.angle_gamma   90.00
#
_symmetry.space_group_name_H-M   'P 1'
#
loop_
_entity.id
_entity.type
_entity.pdbx_description
1 polymer ?
#
loop_
_entity_poly.entity_id
_entity_poly.type
_entity_poly.pdbx_seq_one_letter_code
_entity_poly.pdbx_strand_id
1 'polypeptide(L)'
;MNGSGMVVAELAWPTSWIIMIGAFTSCFGAALQCLCSAPRLLQSIAKDDVLPFLRSFQVLTQWNEPFRCLILTVLIAEMIILVAALDRIAPIVDFFFLMCYTFINLACFLHSILGAPNWRPHFKCYHW
;
A
#
# COMPACT_ATOMS: atom_id res chain seq x y z
N MET A 1 -37.25 -6.06 -12.81
CA MET A 1 -36.31 -6.31 -11.69
C MET A 1 -35.08 -7.03 -12.23
N ASN A 2 -34.17 -6.30 -12.89
CA ASN A 2 -32.89 -6.85 -13.37
C ASN A 2 -31.77 -6.08 -12.65
N GLY A 3 -31.68 -6.24 -11.34
CA GLY A 3 -30.69 -5.55 -10.48
C GLY A 3 -29.35 -6.28 -10.43
N SER A 4 -28.78 -6.62 -11.58
CA SER A 4 -27.50 -7.35 -11.68
C SER A 4 -26.31 -6.43 -12.01
N GLY A 5 -26.54 -5.13 -12.18
CA GLY A 5 -25.51 -4.12 -12.45
C GLY A 5 -25.01 -3.45 -11.17
N MET A 6 -23.86 -2.78 -11.24
CA MET A 6 -23.43 -1.87 -10.16
C MET A 6 -24.51 -0.81 -9.95
N VAL A 7 -25.18 -0.84 -8.79
CA VAL A 7 -26.26 0.11 -8.44
C VAL A 7 -25.79 1.57 -8.55
N VAL A 8 -24.52 1.83 -8.25
CA VAL A 8 -23.90 3.16 -8.39
C VAL A 8 -23.82 3.62 -9.85
N ALA A 9 -23.68 2.69 -10.81
CA ALA A 9 -23.64 3.02 -12.23
C ALA A 9 -25.03 3.38 -12.80
N GLU A 10 -26.11 2.88 -12.20
CA GLU A 10 -27.48 3.25 -12.59
C GLU A 10 -27.84 4.68 -12.16
N LEU A 11 -27.23 5.18 -11.09
CA LEU A 11 -27.39 6.55 -10.60
C LEU A 11 -26.54 7.58 -11.36
N ALA A 12 -25.65 7.14 -12.25
CA ALA A 12 -24.69 8.00 -12.91
C ALA A 12 -25.26 8.70 -14.16
N TRP A 13 -25.02 10.00 -14.26
CA TRP A 13 -25.31 10.84 -15.44
C TRP A 13 -23.98 11.32 -16.03
N PRO A 14 -23.73 11.32 -17.37
CA PRO A 14 -24.64 11.08 -18.49
C PRO A 14 -24.93 9.63 -18.90
N THR A 15 -24.03 8.67 -18.62
CA THR A 15 -24.23 7.25 -18.97
C THR A 15 -23.57 6.32 -17.95
N SER A 16 -24.16 5.13 -17.72
CA SER A 16 -23.65 4.13 -16.77
C SER A 16 -22.26 3.57 -17.10
N TRP A 17 -21.86 3.62 -18.38
CA TRP A 17 -20.53 3.20 -18.84
C TRP A 17 -19.39 4.00 -18.24
N ILE A 18 -19.64 5.25 -17.85
CA ILE A 18 -18.63 6.14 -17.28
C ILE A 18 -18.12 5.59 -15.94
N ILE A 19 -19.03 5.09 -15.10
CA ILE A 19 -18.65 4.49 -13.82
C ILE A 19 -17.91 3.17 -14.01
N MET A 20 -18.31 2.32 -14.95
CA MET A 20 -17.59 1.07 -15.21
C MET A 20 -16.17 1.30 -15.72
N ILE A 21 -16.00 2.15 -16.75
CA ILE A 21 -14.68 2.46 -17.32
C ILE A 21 -13.82 3.21 -16.29
N GLY A 22 -14.43 4.15 -15.55
CA GLY A 22 -13.75 4.89 -14.49
C GLY A 22 -13.28 3.98 -13.35
N ALA A 23 -14.15 3.10 -12.84
CA ALA A 23 -13.80 2.16 -11.79
C ALA A 23 -12.70 1.19 -12.25
N PHE A 24 -12.82 0.62 -13.45
CA PHE A 24 -11.80 -0.27 -14.00
C PHE A 24 -10.44 0.43 -14.12
N THR A 25 -10.42 1.63 -14.72
CA THR A 25 -9.20 2.40 -14.92
C THR A 25 -8.58 2.83 -13.59
N SER A 26 -9.42 3.21 -12.61
CA SER A 26 -8.99 3.58 -11.26
C SER A 26 -8.38 2.39 -10.51
N CYS A 27 -9.04 1.23 -10.51
CA CYS A 27 -8.51 0.00 -9.91
C CYS A 27 -7.20 -0.43 -10.57
N PHE A 28 -7.11 -0.36 -11.91
CA PHE A 28 -5.89 -0.69 -12.64
C PHE A 28 -4.73 0.26 -12.30
N GLY A 29 -4.99 1.57 -12.25
CA GLY A 29 -3.99 2.58 -11.86
C GLY A 29 -3.50 2.38 -10.43
N ALA A 30 -4.41 2.12 -9.48
CA ALA A 30 -4.06 1.82 -8.10
C ALA A 30 -3.22 0.54 -8.00
N ALA A 31 -3.58 -0.52 -8.73
CA ALA A 31 -2.83 -1.77 -8.76
C ALA A 31 -1.40 -1.58 -9.27
N LEU A 32 -1.21 -0.82 -10.37
CA LEU A 32 0.11 -0.48 -10.90
C LEU A 32 0.94 0.34 -9.90
N GLN A 33 0.33 1.30 -9.22
CA GLN A 33 1.01 2.10 -8.21
C GLN A 33 1.48 1.23 -7.03
N CYS A 34 0.65 0.32 -6.55
CA CYS A 34 1.03 -0.64 -5.50
C CYS A 34 2.15 -1.59 -5.96
N LEU A 35 2.06 -2.09 -7.20
CA LEU A 35 3.06 -3.00 -7.79
C LEU A 35 4.43 -2.35 -7.90
N CYS A 36 4.51 -1.04 -8.20
CA CYS A 36 5.76 -0.30 -8.30
C CYS A 36 6.29 0.20 -6.95
N SER A 37 5.42 0.57 -6.00
CA SER A 37 5.82 1.16 -4.72
C SER A 37 6.29 0.10 -3.72
N ALA A 38 5.61 -1.03 -3.61
CA ALA A 38 5.96 -2.11 -2.66
C ALA A 38 7.41 -2.62 -2.79
N PRO A 39 7.93 -2.98 -3.99
CA PRO A 39 9.30 -3.49 -4.10
C PRO A 39 10.35 -2.42 -3.84
N ARG A 40 10.06 -1.14 -4.10
CA ARG A 40 10.96 -0.02 -3.80
C ARG A 40 11.06 0.24 -2.30
N LEU A 41 9.93 0.14 -1.58
CA LEU A 41 9.92 0.21 -0.11
C LEU A 41 10.73 -0.95 0.50
N LEU A 42 10.50 -2.18 0.03
CA LEU A 42 11.24 -3.35 0.50
C LEU A 42 12.75 -3.22 0.22
N GLN A 43 13.11 -2.72 -0.95
CA GLN A 43 14.51 -2.50 -1.30
C GLN A 43 15.17 -1.41 -0.43
N SER A 44 14.44 -0.35 -0.08
CA SER A 44 14.95 0.71 0.79
C SER A 44 15.22 0.17 2.20
N ILE A 45 14.31 -0.64 2.74
CA ILE A 45 14.51 -1.34 4.02
C ILE A 45 15.71 -2.30 3.97
N ALA A 46 15.88 -3.04 2.86
CA ALA A 46 17.02 -3.95 2.69
C ALA A 46 18.36 -3.20 2.57
N LYS A 47 18.35 -1.97 2.03
CA LYS A 47 19.53 -1.11 1.90
C LYS A 47 19.97 -0.53 3.25
N ASP A 48 19.02 -0.28 4.15
CA ASP A 48 19.29 0.21 5.50
C ASP A 48 19.94 -0.87 6.41
N ASP A 49 20.11 -2.10 5.90
CA ASP A 49 20.76 -3.24 6.56
C ASP A 49 20.23 -3.56 7.97
N VAL A 50 18.96 -3.22 8.22
CA VAL A 50 18.29 -3.41 9.51
C VAL A 50 18.00 -4.90 9.79
N LEU A 51 17.81 -5.69 8.73
CA LEU A 51 17.46 -7.11 8.79
C LEU A 51 18.44 -7.93 7.94
N PRO A 52 19.37 -8.71 8.55
CA PRO A 52 20.46 -9.36 7.82
C PRO A 52 19.98 -10.42 6.81
N PHE A 53 18.79 -10.98 6.99
CA PHE A 53 18.19 -11.92 6.04
C PHE A 53 17.62 -11.24 4.78
N LEU A 54 17.32 -9.94 4.82
CA LEU A 54 16.83 -9.18 3.67
C LEU A 54 17.97 -8.67 2.75
N ARG A 55 19.24 -8.86 3.14
CA ARG A 55 20.42 -8.43 2.35
C ARG A 55 20.39 -8.96 0.91
N SER A 56 19.83 -10.13 0.66
CA SER A 56 19.72 -10.69 -0.70
C SER A 56 18.85 -9.86 -1.64
N PHE A 57 17.95 -9.04 -1.09
CA PHE A 57 16.99 -8.19 -1.81
C PHE A 57 17.51 -6.77 -2.10
N GLN A 58 18.67 -6.39 -1.55
CA GLN A 58 19.28 -5.08 -1.80
C GLN A 58 19.83 -4.92 -3.24
N VAL A 59 19.95 -6.04 -3.98
CA VAL A 59 20.56 -6.08 -5.30
C VAL A 59 19.66 -5.39 -6.33
N LEU A 60 20.21 -4.35 -6.96
CA LEU A 60 19.58 -3.63 -8.05
C LEU A 60 20.09 -4.14 -9.41
N THR A 61 19.22 -4.12 -10.41
CA THR A 61 19.60 -4.38 -11.81
C THR A 61 20.34 -3.16 -12.39
N GLN A 62 20.97 -3.32 -13.55
CA GLN A 62 21.67 -2.24 -14.29
C GLN A 62 20.82 -0.98 -14.53
N TRP A 63 19.49 -1.12 -14.56
CA TRP A 63 18.51 -0.03 -14.69
C TRP A 63 18.03 0.55 -13.36
N ASN A 64 18.71 0.22 -12.26
CA ASN A 64 18.37 0.64 -10.89
C ASN A 64 16.99 0.15 -10.42
N GLU A 65 16.50 -0.95 -11.00
CA GLU A 65 15.21 -1.56 -10.65
C GLU A 65 15.38 -2.75 -9.69
N PRO A 66 14.54 -2.84 -8.64
CA PRO A 66 14.61 -3.89 -7.62
C PRO A 66 13.91 -5.19 -8.07
N PHE A 67 14.45 -5.86 -9.08
CA PHE A 67 13.81 -7.02 -9.72
C PHE A 67 13.53 -8.20 -8.76
N ARG A 68 14.44 -8.48 -7.81
CA ARG A 68 14.23 -9.53 -6.80
C ARG A 68 13.09 -9.21 -5.85
N CYS A 69 12.97 -7.95 -5.44
CA CYS A 69 11.85 -7.49 -4.62
C CYS A 69 10.53 -7.57 -5.40
N LEU A 70 10.56 -7.19 -6.69
CA LEU A 70 9.39 -7.25 -7.57
C LEU A 70 8.82 -8.67 -7.67
N ILE A 71 9.68 -9.67 -7.92
CA ILE A 71 9.26 -11.08 -7.96
C ILE A 71 8.61 -11.49 -6.64
N LEU A 72 9.21 -11.14 -5.50
CA LEU A 72 8.65 -11.46 -4.20
C LEU A 72 7.27 -10.82 -4.00
N THR A 73 7.12 -9.53 -4.35
CA THR A 73 5.83 -8.84 -4.22
C THR A 73 4.75 -9.41 -5.12
N VAL A 74 5.10 -9.82 -6.35
CA VAL A 74 4.16 -10.45 -7.28
C VAL A 74 3.74 -11.83 -6.77
N LEU A 75 4.67 -12.64 -6.26
CA LEU A 75 4.35 -13.95 -5.69
C LEU A 75 3.40 -13.83 -4.49
N ILE A 76 3.64 -12.87 -3.58
CA ILE A 76 2.74 -12.63 -2.45
C ILE A 76 1.36 -12.16 -2.94
N ALA A 77 1.32 -11.24 -3.90
CA ALA A 77 0.06 -10.76 -4.49
C ALA A 77 -0.73 -11.90 -5.16
N GLU A 78 -0.06 -12.77 -5.91
CA GLU A 78 -0.65 -13.94 -6.55
C GLU A 78 -1.26 -14.90 -5.52
N MET A 79 -0.54 -15.19 -4.43
CA MET A 79 -1.06 -16.01 -3.33
C MET A 79 -2.33 -15.43 -2.71
N ILE A 80 -2.43 -14.10 -2.60
CA ILE A 80 -3.62 -13.42 -2.07
C ILE A 80 -4.77 -13.49 -3.08
N ILE A 81 -4.51 -13.29 -4.38
CA ILE A 81 -5.52 -13.33 -5.44
C ILE A 81 -6.16 -14.72 -5.55
N LEU A 82 -5.38 -15.79 -5.37
CA LEU A 82 -5.88 -17.17 -5.39
C LEU A 82 -6.96 -17.45 -4.33
N VAL A 83 -7.05 -16.65 -3.27
CA VAL A 83 -8.08 -16.78 -2.23
C VAL A 83 -9.48 -16.33 -2.73
N ALA A 84 -9.57 -15.69 -3.91
CA ALA A 84 -10.77 -15.35 -4.71
C ALA A 84 -11.92 -14.56 -4.04
N ALA A 85 -11.92 -14.42 -2.71
CA ALA A 85 -12.96 -13.74 -1.95
C ALA A 85 -12.47 -12.37 -1.47
N LEU A 86 -12.79 -11.31 -2.22
CA LEU A 86 -12.44 -9.92 -1.88
C LEU A 86 -12.94 -9.54 -0.47
N ASP A 87 -14.14 -9.98 -0.09
CA ASP A 87 -14.73 -9.70 1.24
C ASP A 87 -13.89 -10.28 2.40
N ARG A 88 -13.07 -11.30 2.13
CA ARG A 88 -12.14 -11.87 3.13
C ARG A 88 -10.78 -11.19 3.10
N ILE A 89 -10.35 -10.70 1.95
CA ILE A 89 -9.03 -10.06 1.77
C ILE A 89 -9.05 -8.63 2.32
N ALA A 90 -10.14 -7.89 2.10
CA ALA A 90 -10.29 -6.50 2.54
C ALA A 90 -9.95 -6.30 4.03
N PRO A 91 -10.54 -7.02 5.01
CA PRO A 91 -10.22 -6.81 6.42
C PRO A 91 -8.77 -7.15 6.79
N ILE A 92 -8.13 -8.08 6.08
CA ILE A 92 -6.73 -8.45 6.31
C ILE A 92 -5.82 -7.29 5.90
N VAL A 93 -6.06 -6.72 4.71
CA VAL A 93 -5.29 -5.58 4.19
C VAL A 93 -5.50 -4.36 5.09
N ASP A 94 -6.74 -4.07 5.47
CA ASP A 94 -7.07 -2.96 6.37
C ASP A 94 -6.37 -3.09 7.73
N PHE A 95 -6.27 -4.31 8.27
CA PHE A 95 -5.53 -4.56 9.51
C PHE A 95 -4.05 -4.19 9.41
N PHE A 96 -3.37 -4.53 8.31
CA PHE A 96 -1.97 -4.15 8.10
C PHE A 96 -1.79 -2.63 7.96
N PHE A 97 -2.71 -1.95 7.26
CA PHE A 97 -2.68 -0.48 7.14
C PHE A 97 -2.92 0.20 8.50
N LEU A 98 -3.93 -0.24 9.24
CA LEU A 98 -4.24 0.29 10.57
C LEU A 98 -3.07 0.11 11.54
N MET A 99 -2.44 -1.07 11.54
CA MET A 99 -1.27 -1.34 12.36
C MET A 99 -0.10 -0.38 12.05
N CYS A 100 0.17 -0.14 10.77
CA CYS A 100 1.18 0.83 10.33
C CYS A 100 0.85 2.25 10.84
N TYR A 101 -0.40 2.68 10.68
CA TYR A 101 -0.83 3.97 11.21
C TYR A 101 -0.72 4.06 12.73
N THR A 102 -1.06 3.00 13.46
CA THR A 102 -0.89 2.96 14.92
C THR A 102 0.58 3.12 15.31
N PHE A 103 1.50 2.38 14.68
CA PHE A 103 2.93 2.49 15.01
C PHE A 103 3.51 3.86 14.69
N ILE A 104 3.14 4.47 13.56
CA ILE A 104 3.59 5.82 13.21
C ILE A 104 3.07 6.83 14.23
N ASN A 105 1.78 6.80 14.57
CA ASN A 105 1.21 7.71 15.57
C ASN A 105 1.82 7.51 16.96
N LEU A 106 2.01 6.25 17.38
CA LEU A 106 2.64 5.93 18.65
C LEU A 106 4.10 6.38 18.71
N ALA A 107 4.88 6.19 17.63
CA ALA A 107 6.25 6.66 17.56
C ALA A 107 6.32 8.19 17.69
N CYS A 108 5.46 8.92 16.97
CA CYS A 108 5.36 10.38 17.09
C CYS A 108 4.97 10.82 18.50
N PHE A 109 4.00 10.15 19.13
CA PHE A 109 3.57 10.42 20.50
C PHE A 109 4.70 10.22 21.51
N LEU A 110 5.38 9.07 21.43
CA LEU A 110 6.50 8.73 22.32
C LEU A 110 7.66 9.71 22.14
N HIS A 111 8.03 10.06 20.91
CA HIS A 111 9.11 11.02 20.65
C HIS A 111 8.78 12.42 21.20
N SER A 112 7.51 12.85 21.15
CA SER A 112 7.06 14.12 21.71
C SER A 112 7.02 14.12 23.23
N ILE A 113 6.54 13.06 23.88
CA ILE A 113 6.48 12.97 25.34
C ILE A 113 7.85 12.78 25.97
N LEU A 114 8.70 11.92 25.39
CA LEU A 114 10.04 11.63 25.91
C LEU A 114 11.06 12.73 25.61
N GLY A 115 10.68 13.74 24.81
CA GLY A 115 11.55 14.88 24.49
C GLY A 115 12.81 14.45 23.73
N ALA A 116 12.67 13.61 22.70
CA ALA A 116 13.81 13.13 21.94
C ALA A 116 14.63 14.31 21.35
N PRO A 117 15.97 14.32 21.48
CA PRO A 117 16.80 15.50 21.23
C PRO A 117 16.73 16.02 19.78
N ASN A 118 16.48 15.13 18.82
CA ASN A 118 16.37 15.45 17.39
C ASN A 118 14.92 15.69 16.93
N TRP A 119 13.92 15.57 17.81
CA TRP A 119 12.51 15.69 17.46
C TRP A 119 12.03 17.14 17.59
N ARG A 120 11.82 17.81 16.44
CA ARG A 120 11.33 19.21 16.36
C ARG A 120 10.27 19.33 15.26
N PRO A 121 9.03 18.92 15.49
CA PRO A 121 7.97 19.05 14.50
C PRO A 121 7.67 20.53 14.23
N HIS A 122 7.91 20.98 12.99
CA HIS A 122 7.66 22.37 12.57
C HIS A 122 6.22 22.61 12.07
N PHE A 123 5.38 21.57 12.04
CA PHE A 123 4.02 21.66 11.54
C PHE A 123 3.08 22.31 12.56
N LYS A 124 2.36 23.36 12.14
CA LYS A 124 1.55 24.21 13.04
C LYS A 124 0.36 23.51 13.70
N CYS A 125 -0.23 22.50 13.03
CA CYS A 125 -1.39 21.77 13.56
C CYS A 125 -1.00 20.41 14.17
N TYR A 126 0.28 20.20 14.48
CA TYR A 126 0.73 19.01 15.18
C TYR A 126 0.49 19.16 16.68
N HIS A 127 -0.27 18.23 17.26
CA HIS A 127 -0.37 18.01 18.70
C HIS A 127 0.10 16.59 19.00
N TRP A 128 0.64 16.37 20.20
CA TRP A 128 1.09 15.06 20.65
C TRP A 128 -0.09 14.26 21.20
#